data_AF-A0ABD2MPV2-F1
#
_entry.id   AF-A0ABD2MPV2-F1
#
_cell.length_a   1.000
_cell.length_b   1.000
_cell.length_c   1.000
_cell.angle_alpha   90.00
_cell.angle_beta   90.00
_cell.angle_gamma   90.00
#
_symmetry.space_group_name_H-M   'P 1'
#
loop_
_entity.id
_entity.type
_entity.pdbx_description
1 polymer ?
#
loop_
_entity_poly.entity_id
_entity_poly.type
_entity_poly.pdbx_seq_one_letter_code
_entity_poly.pdbx_strand_id
1 'polypeptide(L)'
;MSYWPLITKTLFSFLLSSTVLYRYGNWFRHRIIITLVVLLAWNFSFLIIFALPLDVISTVYRQCLEMHRPDIPPNTVGTTSISHAADNITCQAPHSNVPESVFPELWRTVYWSTQLLTWLVMPMMQSYTKTGDFSVKGKLKSALIDNAIYYGSYLLICGVLLIYLALKPGIDLDWSKLKAIASSASNTWGLFLLVLLLGYALVEVPRSLWNNANRSYVLTHSYFKIAKIMSDKCEAEETVDDVLESLHAVSIVIKPSHYLYEHLETILQKVPIELRDGMNRRQITVDESASDLPSEKSLIRLHKQVIKSLQVLQRTETQYSIMVEKFSTWKIF
;
A
#
# COMPACT_ATOMS: atom_id res chain seq x y z
N MET A 1 20.35 28.21 -15.45
CA MET A 1 19.31 27.25 -15.01
C MET A 1 19.98 25.91 -14.76
N SER A 2 19.71 25.28 -13.62
CA SER A 2 20.36 24.02 -13.24
C SER A 2 19.29 23.01 -12.81
N TYR A 3 19.10 21.99 -13.64
CA TYR A 3 18.25 20.83 -13.34
C TYR A 3 18.97 19.79 -12.47
N TRP A 4 20.29 19.95 -12.30
CA TRP A 4 21.14 18.99 -11.63
C TRP A 4 20.66 18.61 -10.21
N PRO A 5 20.25 19.55 -9.34
CA PRO A 5 19.76 19.20 -8.02
C PRO A 5 18.47 18.36 -8.07
N LEU A 6 17.55 18.68 -8.98
CA LEU A 6 16.30 17.93 -9.13
C LEU A 6 16.55 16.51 -9.66
N ILE A 7 17.41 16.38 -10.67
CA ILE A 7 17.76 15.08 -11.27
C ILE A 7 18.48 14.20 -10.26
N THR A 8 19.48 14.74 -9.55
CA THR A 8 20.24 13.98 -8.54
C THR A 8 19.36 13.50 -7.40
N LYS A 9 18.43 14.33 -6.91
CA LYS A 9 17.45 13.93 -5.88
C LYS A 9 16.46 12.88 -6.40
N THR A 10 16.02 12.99 -7.64
CA THR A 10 15.14 11.99 -8.27
C THR A 10 15.85 10.65 -8.41
N LEU A 11 17.11 10.64 -8.86
CA LEU A 11 17.94 9.44 -8.94
C LEU A 11 18.17 8.83 -7.55
N PHE A 12 18.47 9.65 -6.55
CA PHE A 12 18.64 9.18 -5.18
C PHE A 12 17.37 8.55 -4.62
N SER A 13 16.20 9.15 -4.86
CA SER A 13 14.90 8.57 -4.51
C SER A 13 14.69 7.20 -5.16
N PHE A 14 15.03 7.07 -6.44
CA PHE A 14 14.92 5.81 -7.18
C PHE A 14 15.85 4.72 -6.63
N LEU A 15 17.11 5.08 -6.34
CA LEU A 15 18.09 4.16 -5.73
C LEU A 15 17.61 3.72 -4.34
N LEU A 16 17.18 4.65 -3.50
CA LEU A 16 16.64 4.36 -2.17
C LEU A 16 15.45 3.39 -2.27
N SER A 17 14.49 3.70 -3.14
CA SER A 17 13.32 2.86 -3.37
C SER A 17 13.71 1.46 -3.84
N SER A 18 14.69 1.35 -4.74
CA SER A 18 15.20 0.08 -5.26
C SER A 18 15.91 -0.73 -4.18
N THR A 19 16.74 -0.11 -3.35
CA THR A 19 17.44 -0.77 -2.24
C THR A 19 16.47 -1.27 -1.18
N VAL A 20 15.46 -0.47 -0.80
CA VAL A 20 14.42 -0.91 0.16
C VAL A 20 13.63 -2.07 -0.44
N LEU A 21 13.28 -2.01 -1.72
CA LEU A 21 12.55 -3.09 -2.39
C LEU A 21 13.39 -4.36 -2.55
N TYR A 22 14.70 -4.24 -2.76
CA TYR A 22 15.62 -5.38 -2.77
C TYR A 22 15.77 -6.02 -1.38
N ARG A 23 15.82 -5.20 -0.33
CA ARG A 23 15.96 -5.67 1.06
C ARG A 23 14.71 -6.40 1.57
N TYR A 24 13.53 -5.88 1.24
CA TYR A 24 12.25 -6.41 1.77
C TYR A 24 11.47 -7.26 0.76
N GLY A 25 11.79 -7.17 -0.53
CA GLY A 25 11.15 -7.92 -1.59
C GLY A 25 12.08 -9.01 -2.13
N ASN A 26 11.59 -10.26 -2.17
CA ASN A 26 12.31 -11.34 -2.82
C ASN A 26 12.09 -11.29 -4.35
N TRP A 27 12.94 -10.54 -5.06
CA TRP A 27 12.83 -10.29 -6.51
C TRP A 27 12.77 -11.57 -7.35
N PHE A 28 13.38 -12.65 -6.88
CA PHE A 28 13.42 -13.93 -7.60
C PHE A 28 12.11 -14.72 -7.52
N ARG A 29 11.24 -14.40 -6.55
CA ARG A 29 9.98 -15.12 -6.33
C ARG A 29 8.75 -14.37 -6.85
N HIS A 30 8.87 -13.06 -7.10
CA HIS A 30 7.75 -12.19 -7.46
C HIS A 30 7.60 -12.03 -8.97
N ARG A 31 6.36 -11.81 -9.44
CA ARG A 31 6.12 -11.40 -10.83
C ARG A 31 6.69 -10.00 -11.05
N ILE A 32 7.39 -9.79 -12.17
CA ILE A 32 8.05 -8.52 -12.51
C ILE A 32 7.08 -7.33 -12.42
N ILE A 33 5.82 -7.50 -12.86
CA ILE A 33 4.80 -6.45 -12.80
C ILE A 33 4.57 -5.95 -11.37
N ILE A 34 4.53 -6.86 -10.38
CA ILE A 34 4.34 -6.50 -8.97
C ILE A 34 5.52 -5.67 -8.48
N THR A 35 6.74 -6.10 -8.81
CA THR A 35 7.96 -5.38 -8.46
C THR A 35 7.98 -3.97 -9.05
N LEU A 36 7.60 -3.81 -10.33
CA LEU A 36 7.55 -2.51 -10.99
C LEU A 36 6.51 -1.57 -10.37
N VAL A 37 5.31 -2.08 -10.08
CA VAL A 37 4.22 -1.31 -9.45
C VAL A 37 4.62 -0.81 -8.06
N VAL A 38 5.21 -1.68 -7.24
CA VAL A 38 5.68 -1.32 -5.89
C VAL A 38 6.85 -0.34 -5.96
N LEU A 39 7.80 -0.57 -6.88
CA LEU A 39 8.93 0.34 -7.10
C LEU A 39 8.44 1.73 -7.48
N LEU A 40 7.46 1.83 -8.38
CA LEU A 40 6.87 3.10 -8.77
C LEU A 40 6.17 3.80 -7.59
N ALA A 41 5.41 3.04 -6.79
CA ALA A 41 4.70 3.55 -5.61
C ALA A 41 5.66 4.17 -4.59
N TRP A 42 6.71 3.43 -4.26
CA TRP A 42 7.70 3.84 -3.28
C TRP A 42 8.56 4.97 -3.82
N ASN A 43 8.92 4.94 -5.11
CA ASN A 43 9.67 6.03 -5.72
C ASN A 43 8.92 7.36 -5.63
N PHE A 44 7.61 7.41 -5.93
CA PHE A 44 6.85 8.66 -5.78
C PHE A 44 6.76 9.10 -4.32
N SER A 45 6.61 8.16 -3.38
CA SER A 45 6.55 8.49 -1.96
C SER A 45 7.86 9.09 -1.45
N PHE A 46 9.01 8.51 -1.81
CA PHE A 46 10.33 9.04 -1.46
C PHE A 46 10.67 10.32 -2.20
N LEU A 47 10.21 10.48 -3.45
CA LEU A 47 10.46 11.68 -4.25
C LEU A 47 9.90 12.92 -3.58
N ILE A 48 8.71 12.84 -2.96
CA ILE A 48 8.05 13.95 -2.26
C ILE A 48 8.97 14.54 -1.17
N ILE A 49 9.68 13.67 -0.43
CA ILE A 49 10.58 14.08 0.67
C ILE A 49 11.69 15.00 0.15
N PHE A 50 12.19 14.77 -1.06
CA PHE A 50 13.27 15.57 -1.64
C PHE A 50 12.79 16.70 -2.56
N ALA A 51 11.67 16.51 -3.25
CA ALA A 51 11.13 17.50 -4.18
C ALA A 51 10.49 18.69 -3.44
N LEU A 52 9.81 18.44 -2.31
CA LEU A 52 9.11 19.50 -1.57
C LEU A 52 10.06 20.59 -1.03
N PRO A 53 11.21 20.28 -0.40
CA PRO A 53 12.15 21.33 -0.02
C PRO A 53 12.70 22.14 -1.20
N LEU A 54 12.95 21.49 -2.34
CA LEU A 54 13.43 22.18 -3.55
C LEU A 54 12.37 23.14 -4.12
N ASP A 55 11.11 22.74 -4.10
CA ASP A 55 9.99 23.56 -4.54
C ASP A 55 9.77 24.77 -3.61
N VAL A 56 9.84 24.56 -2.29
CA VAL A 56 9.76 25.66 -1.31
C VAL A 56 10.88 26.67 -1.51
N ILE A 57 12.12 26.23 -1.68
CA ILE A 57 13.27 27.11 -1.93
C ILE A 57 13.08 27.90 -3.23
N SER A 58 12.60 27.24 -4.30
CA SER A 58 12.31 27.88 -5.58
C SER A 58 11.19 28.92 -5.46
N THR A 59 10.14 28.62 -4.70
CA THR A 59 9.00 29.51 -4.46
C THR A 59 9.43 30.75 -3.67
N VAL A 60 10.20 30.57 -2.59
CA VAL A 60 10.72 31.69 -1.77
C VAL A 60 11.62 32.61 -2.61
N TYR A 61 12.47 32.03 -3.47
CA TYR A 61 13.30 32.81 -4.39
C TYR A 61 12.47 33.65 -5.36
N ARG A 62 11.40 33.09 -5.93
CA ARG A 62 10.51 33.82 -6.85
C ARG A 62 9.72 34.91 -6.16
N GLN A 63 9.21 34.65 -4.96
CA GLN A 63 8.55 35.67 -4.14
C GLN A 63 9.51 36.84 -3.84
N CYS A 64 10.78 36.57 -3.56
CA CYS A 64 11.79 37.61 -3.40
C CYS A 64 11.94 38.46 -4.66
N LEU A 65 12.03 37.82 -5.84
CA LEU A 65 12.14 38.51 -7.13
C LEU A 65 10.91 39.36 -7.46
N GLU A 66 9.71 38.88 -7.13
CA GLU A 66 8.47 39.63 -7.34
C GLU A 66 8.38 40.86 -6.44
N MET A 67 8.72 40.73 -5.15
CA MET A 67 8.70 41.86 -4.20
C MET A 67 9.74 42.95 -4.52
N HIS A 68 10.88 42.57 -5.10
CA HIS A 68 11.97 43.49 -5.43
C HIS A 68 12.05 43.79 -6.94
N ARG A 69 10.97 43.48 -7.67
CA ARG A 69 10.88 43.88 -9.07
C ARG A 69 10.83 45.41 -9.11
N PRO A 70 11.74 46.09 -9.81
CA PRO A 70 11.65 47.53 -9.96
C PRO A 70 10.37 47.85 -10.74
N ASP A 71 9.38 48.41 -10.05
CA ASP A 71 8.27 49.08 -10.71
C ASP A 71 8.87 50.20 -11.55
N ILE A 72 8.78 50.08 -12.87
CA ILE A 72 9.01 51.21 -13.76
C ILE A 72 7.66 51.96 -13.80
N PRO A 73 7.47 53.08 -13.09
CA PRO A 73 6.31 53.91 -13.34
C PRO A 73 6.43 54.45 -14.77
N PRO A 74 5.35 54.44 -15.58
CA PRO A 74 5.34 55.19 -16.81
C PRO A 74 5.39 56.68 -16.44
N ASN A 75 6.57 57.27 -16.59
CA ASN A 75 6.86 58.71 -16.58
C ASN A 75 5.98 59.57 -15.64
N THR A 76 6.48 59.89 -14.46
CA THR A 76 6.06 61.14 -13.80
C THR A 76 7.27 61.78 -13.13
N VAL A 77 7.74 62.85 -13.78
CA VAL A 77 8.71 63.80 -13.26
C VAL A 77 8.11 64.46 -12.01
N GLY A 78 8.83 64.45 -10.88
CA GLY A 78 8.38 65.18 -9.68
C GLY A 78 9.07 64.76 -8.38
N THR A 79 10.28 65.26 -8.20
CA THR A 79 11.01 65.59 -6.96
C THR A 79 10.32 65.26 -5.61
N THR A 80 10.91 64.33 -4.83
CA THR A 80 11.44 64.55 -3.47
C THR A 80 12.06 63.24 -2.96
N SER A 81 13.39 63.22 -2.85
CA SER A 81 14.16 62.12 -2.31
C SER A 81 14.06 62.11 -0.77
N ILE A 82 13.12 61.34 -0.23
CA ILE A 82 13.23 60.82 1.13
C ILE A 82 13.96 59.48 1.00
N SER A 83 15.26 59.51 1.26
CA SER A 83 16.12 58.33 1.34
C SER A 83 15.77 57.52 2.58
N HIS A 84 14.74 56.68 2.48
CA HIS A 84 14.72 55.44 3.25
C HIS A 84 15.88 54.58 2.73
N ALA A 85 16.76 54.14 3.63
CA ALA A 85 17.82 53.21 3.31
C ALA A 85 17.22 51.98 2.63
N ALA A 86 17.34 51.91 1.31
CA ALA A 86 17.05 50.71 0.57
C ALA A 86 18.17 49.73 0.91
N ASP A 87 17.92 48.86 1.89
CA ASP A 87 18.72 47.65 2.03
C ASP A 87 18.76 46.99 0.66
N ASN A 88 19.96 46.84 0.11
CA ASN A 88 20.20 46.32 -1.23
C ASN A 88 19.97 44.79 -1.20
N ILE A 89 18.72 44.38 -1.00
CA ILE A 89 18.33 42.97 -0.85
C ILE A 89 18.52 42.29 -2.21
N THR A 90 19.61 41.56 -2.33
CA THR A 90 19.90 40.74 -3.51
C THR A 90 19.27 39.37 -3.33
N CYS A 91 18.27 39.05 -4.16
CA CYS A 91 17.68 37.72 -4.16
C CYS A 91 18.71 36.70 -4.69
N GLN A 92 19.30 35.91 -3.79
CA GLN A 92 20.29 34.90 -4.17
C GLN A 92 19.62 33.72 -4.87
N ALA A 93 20.08 33.42 -6.09
CA ALA A 93 19.55 32.30 -6.85
C ALA A 93 19.86 30.96 -6.15
N PRO A 94 18.86 30.08 -5.96
CA PRO A 94 19.11 28.76 -5.41
C PRO A 94 19.89 27.91 -6.40
N HIS A 95 20.65 26.94 -5.89
CA HIS A 95 21.37 25.97 -6.71
C HIS A 95 20.45 25.21 -7.69
N SER A 96 19.17 25.06 -7.33
CA SER A 96 18.12 24.45 -8.17
C SER A 96 17.29 25.53 -8.87
N ASN A 97 17.90 26.32 -9.75
CA ASN A 97 17.16 27.29 -10.56
C ASN A 97 16.55 26.59 -11.79
N VAL A 98 15.34 26.06 -11.62
CA VAL A 98 14.53 25.40 -12.65
C VAL A 98 13.39 26.30 -13.14
N PRO A 99 12.95 26.14 -14.40
CA PRO A 99 11.83 26.92 -14.95
C PRO A 99 10.53 26.79 -14.17
N GLU A 100 9.61 27.71 -14.41
CA GLU A 100 8.35 27.79 -13.67
C GLU A 100 7.39 26.64 -13.89
N SER A 101 7.44 26.01 -15.05
CA SER A 101 6.59 24.88 -15.41
C SER A 101 7.01 23.55 -14.74
N VAL A 102 8.27 23.41 -14.32
CA VAL A 102 8.82 22.10 -13.93
C VAL A 102 8.14 21.54 -12.67
N PHE A 103 8.04 22.31 -11.59
CA PHE A 103 7.40 21.85 -10.37
C PHE A 103 5.90 21.59 -10.53
N PRO A 104 5.09 22.48 -11.17
CA PRO A 104 3.70 22.20 -11.48
C PRO A 104 3.50 20.92 -12.30
N GLU A 105 4.33 20.67 -13.32
CA GLU A 105 4.26 19.46 -14.14
C GLU A 105 4.66 18.20 -13.37
N LEU A 106 5.71 18.31 -12.54
CA LEU A 106 6.15 17.24 -11.64
C LEU A 106 5.03 16.86 -10.67
N TRP A 107 4.46 17.84 -9.96
CA TRP A 107 3.39 17.62 -9.01
C TRP A 107 2.12 17.07 -9.68
N ARG A 108 1.77 17.56 -10.87
CA ARG A 108 0.67 17.00 -11.66
C ARG A 108 0.90 15.51 -11.97
N THR A 109 2.12 15.16 -12.38
CA THR A 109 2.49 13.77 -12.69
C THR A 109 2.45 12.89 -11.45
N VAL A 110 3.06 13.33 -10.35
CA VAL A 110 3.07 12.61 -9.07
C VAL A 110 1.64 12.43 -8.55
N TYR A 111 0.84 13.49 -8.56
CA TYR A 111 -0.55 13.46 -8.10
C TYR A 111 -1.39 12.44 -8.87
N TRP A 112 -1.49 12.54 -10.19
CA TRP A 112 -2.34 11.63 -10.95
C TRP A 112 -1.83 10.19 -10.95
N SER A 113 -0.50 10.00 -10.96
CA SER A 113 0.09 8.66 -10.87
C SER A 113 -0.19 8.01 -9.52
N THR A 114 -0.05 8.75 -8.41
CA THR A 114 -0.35 8.24 -7.07
C THR A 114 -1.84 7.98 -6.87
N GLN A 115 -2.73 8.81 -7.42
CA GLN A 115 -4.17 8.56 -7.37
C GLN A 115 -4.55 7.26 -8.11
N LEU A 116 -4.03 7.06 -9.32
CA LEU A 116 -4.24 5.83 -10.09
C LEU A 116 -3.72 4.60 -9.33
N LEU A 117 -2.54 4.73 -8.73
CA LEU A 117 -1.90 3.64 -8.01
C LEU A 117 -2.66 3.24 -6.74
N THR A 118 -3.10 4.23 -5.97
CA THR A 118 -3.81 4.02 -4.70
C THR A 118 -5.21 3.48 -4.90
N TRP A 119 -5.99 4.03 -5.83
CA TRP A 119 -7.41 3.69 -5.97
C TRP A 119 -7.68 2.54 -6.95
N LEU A 120 -6.80 2.33 -7.94
CA LEU A 120 -7.00 1.29 -8.96
C LEU A 120 -5.96 0.18 -8.85
N VAL A 121 -4.67 0.48 -9.03
CA VAL A 121 -3.67 -0.57 -9.26
C VAL A 121 -3.40 -1.41 -8.01
N MET A 122 -3.17 -0.77 -6.85
CA MET A 122 -2.83 -1.48 -5.61
C MET A 122 -4.00 -2.35 -5.10
N PRO A 123 -5.25 -1.86 -5.02
CA PRO A 123 -6.41 -2.67 -4.60
C PRO A 123 -6.69 -3.84 -5.55
N MET A 124 -6.56 -3.62 -6.86
CA MET A 124 -6.67 -4.67 -7.87
C MET A 124 -5.58 -5.73 -7.70
N MET A 125 -4.33 -5.31 -7.47
CA MET A 125 -3.21 -6.23 -7.24
C MET A 125 -3.40 -7.06 -5.97
N GLN A 126 -3.89 -6.44 -4.88
CA GLN A 126 -4.19 -7.15 -3.62
C GLN A 126 -5.32 -8.16 -3.79
N SER A 127 -6.35 -7.85 -4.57
CA SER A 127 -7.48 -8.77 -4.80
C SER A 127 -7.10 -9.90 -5.75
N TYR A 128 -6.27 -9.61 -6.75
CA TYR A 128 -5.73 -10.59 -7.70
C TYR A 128 -4.87 -11.66 -7.02
N THR A 129 -4.07 -11.31 -6.01
CA THR A 129 -3.23 -12.28 -5.29
C THR A 129 -4.01 -13.13 -4.29
N LYS A 130 -5.20 -12.66 -3.85
CA LYS A 130 -6.05 -13.35 -2.88
C LYS A 130 -7.14 -14.23 -3.50
N THR A 131 -7.33 -14.21 -4.83
CA THR A 131 -8.35 -15.05 -5.48
C THR A 131 -7.85 -16.48 -5.73
N GLY A 132 -8.78 -17.45 -5.68
CA GLY A 132 -8.54 -18.88 -5.91
C GLY A 132 -8.74 -19.33 -7.36
N ASP A 133 -9.05 -18.42 -8.29
CA ASP A 133 -9.25 -18.80 -9.69
C ASP A 133 -7.98 -19.40 -10.31
N PHE A 134 -8.13 -20.37 -11.20
CA PHE A 134 -6.99 -21.00 -11.88
C PHE A 134 -6.52 -20.21 -13.10
N SER A 135 -7.44 -19.57 -13.83
CA SER A 135 -7.14 -18.81 -15.05
C SER A 135 -6.84 -17.33 -14.79
N VAL A 136 -5.93 -16.72 -15.57
CA VAL A 136 -5.59 -15.28 -15.45
C VAL A 136 -6.81 -14.38 -15.66
N LYS A 137 -7.68 -14.73 -16.61
CA LYS A 137 -8.93 -14.01 -16.89
C LYS A 137 -9.91 -14.12 -15.71
N GLY A 138 -10.05 -15.32 -15.12
CA GLY A 138 -10.85 -15.55 -13.92
C GLY A 138 -10.35 -14.71 -12.75
N LYS A 139 -9.04 -14.74 -12.49
CA LYS A 139 -8.42 -13.94 -11.42
C LYS A 139 -8.68 -12.45 -11.58
N LEU A 140 -8.54 -11.92 -12.79
CA LEU A 140 -8.78 -10.50 -13.06
C LEU A 140 -10.26 -10.13 -12.91
N LYS A 141 -11.17 -10.99 -13.38
CA LYS A 141 -12.61 -10.80 -13.23
C LYS A 141 -13.02 -10.80 -11.76
N SER A 142 -12.58 -11.78 -10.98
CA SER A 142 -12.87 -11.87 -9.54
C SER A 142 -12.27 -10.70 -8.78
N ALA A 143 -11.04 -10.29 -9.09
CA ALA A 143 -10.43 -9.10 -8.50
C ALA A 143 -11.23 -7.82 -8.81
N LEU A 144 -11.72 -7.68 -10.05
CA LEU A 144 -12.55 -6.54 -10.44
C LEU A 144 -13.88 -6.55 -9.70
N ILE A 145 -14.54 -7.71 -9.59
CA ILE A 145 -15.81 -7.85 -8.87
C ILE A 145 -15.64 -7.52 -7.38
N ASP A 146 -14.60 -8.05 -6.72
CA ASP A 146 -14.32 -7.79 -5.30
C ASP A 146 -14.14 -6.27 -5.04
N ASN A 147 -13.39 -5.58 -5.91
CA ASN A 147 -13.21 -4.13 -5.83
C ASN A 147 -14.48 -3.36 -6.22
N ALA A 148 -15.23 -3.81 -7.23
CA ALA A 148 -16.44 -3.16 -7.69
C ALA A 148 -17.57 -3.22 -6.65
N ILE A 149 -17.67 -4.30 -5.86
CA ILE A 149 -18.62 -4.37 -4.74
C ILE A 149 -18.26 -3.32 -3.69
N TYR A 150 -16.98 -3.27 -3.30
CA TYR A 150 -16.49 -2.31 -2.31
C TYR A 150 -16.70 -0.87 -2.80
N TYR A 151 -16.11 -0.48 -3.94
CA TYR A 151 -16.22 0.87 -4.48
C TYR A 151 -17.63 1.22 -4.94
N GLY A 152 -18.39 0.26 -5.45
CA GLY A 152 -19.78 0.43 -5.84
C GLY A 152 -20.65 0.83 -4.65
N SER A 153 -20.42 0.26 -3.47
CA SER A 153 -21.13 0.68 -2.25
C SER A 153 -20.85 2.14 -1.88
N TYR A 154 -19.60 2.60 -1.97
CA TYR A 154 -19.26 4.02 -1.74
C TYR A 154 -19.82 4.94 -2.82
N LEU A 155 -19.79 4.51 -4.09
CA LEU A 155 -20.34 5.27 -5.20
C LEU A 155 -21.86 5.42 -5.10
N LEU A 156 -22.58 4.44 -4.57
CA LEU A 156 -24.01 4.55 -4.30
C LEU A 156 -24.29 5.66 -3.28
N ILE A 157 -23.58 5.65 -2.15
CA ILE A 157 -23.71 6.69 -1.12
C ILE A 157 -23.38 8.07 -1.70
N CYS A 158 -22.27 8.17 -2.45
CA CYS A 158 -21.88 9.39 -3.14
C CYS A 158 -22.94 9.86 -4.15
N GLY A 159 -23.54 8.93 -4.91
CA GLY A 159 -24.60 9.20 -5.86
C GLY A 159 -25.84 9.81 -5.20
N VAL A 160 -26.27 9.29 -4.05
CA VAL A 160 -27.39 9.86 -3.29
C VAL A 160 -27.07 11.29 -2.83
N LEU A 161 -25.85 11.54 -2.36
CA LEU A 161 -25.41 12.88 -1.96
C LEU A 161 -25.35 13.86 -3.15
N LEU A 162 -24.91 13.39 -4.33
CA LEU A 162 -24.88 14.19 -5.54
C LEU A 162 -26.28 14.50 -6.07
N ILE A 163 -27.23 13.55 -5.99
CA ILE A 163 -28.63 13.81 -6.33
C ILE A 163 -29.21 14.86 -5.39
N TYR A 164 -28.97 14.75 -4.08
CA TYR A 164 -29.39 15.77 -3.12
C TYR A 164 -28.82 17.16 -3.47
N LEU A 165 -27.55 17.23 -3.88
CA LEU A 165 -26.90 18.48 -4.29
C LEU A 165 -27.47 19.02 -5.62
N ALA A 166 -27.82 18.15 -6.56
CA ALA A 166 -28.41 18.52 -7.85
C ALA A 166 -29.82 19.11 -7.69
N LEU A 167 -30.58 18.66 -6.70
CA LEU A 167 -31.94 19.14 -6.42
C LEU A 167 -31.97 20.49 -5.69
N LYS A 168 -30.83 20.97 -5.18
CA LYS A 168 -30.72 22.30 -4.57
C LYS A 168 -30.74 23.37 -5.67
N PRO A 169 -31.73 24.28 -5.69
CA PRO A 169 -31.81 25.32 -6.71
C PRO A 169 -30.60 26.26 -6.61
N GLY A 170 -29.96 26.53 -7.76
CA GLY A 170 -28.79 27.41 -7.88
C GLY A 170 -27.43 26.72 -8.00
N ILE A 171 -27.38 25.38 -8.08
CA ILE A 171 -26.12 24.63 -8.22
C ILE A 171 -26.13 23.78 -9.50
N ASP A 172 -25.49 24.28 -10.55
CA ASP A 172 -25.22 23.47 -11.75
C ASP A 172 -24.02 22.55 -11.50
N LEU A 173 -24.21 21.24 -11.65
CA LEU A 173 -23.17 20.23 -11.47
C LEU A 173 -22.37 20.04 -12.78
N ASP A 174 -21.35 20.86 -12.97
CA ASP A 174 -20.40 20.69 -14.08
C ASP A 174 -19.36 19.60 -13.81
N TRP A 175 -18.78 19.05 -14.88
CA TRP A 175 -17.66 18.10 -14.79
C TRP A 175 -16.46 18.66 -14.01
N SER A 176 -16.19 19.96 -14.13
CA SER A 176 -15.13 20.65 -13.38
C SER A 176 -15.38 20.61 -11.88
N LYS A 177 -16.63 20.85 -11.43
CA LYS A 177 -17.05 20.79 -10.03
C LYS A 177 -17.03 19.35 -9.51
N LEU A 178 -17.51 18.39 -10.30
CA LEU A 178 -17.45 16.97 -9.93
C LEU A 178 -16.01 16.49 -9.75
N LYS A 179 -15.11 16.86 -10.66
CA LYS A 179 -13.67 16.60 -10.55
C LYS A 179 -13.09 17.25 -9.29
N ALA A 180 -13.44 18.49 -9.00
CA ALA A 180 -12.99 19.19 -7.81
C ALA A 180 -13.46 18.47 -6.53
N ILE A 181 -14.74 18.09 -6.44
CA ILE A 181 -15.31 17.33 -5.31
C ILE A 181 -14.59 15.99 -5.14
N ALA A 182 -14.37 15.24 -6.22
CA ALA A 182 -13.67 13.95 -6.17
C ALA A 182 -12.22 14.13 -5.69
N SER A 183 -11.51 15.14 -6.21
CA SER A 183 -10.14 15.45 -5.78
C SER A 183 -10.07 15.88 -4.31
N SER A 184 -11.01 16.71 -3.85
CA SER A 184 -11.05 17.16 -2.46
C SER A 184 -11.39 16.01 -1.52
N ALA A 185 -12.36 15.16 -1.87
CA ALA A 185 -12.74 14.00 -1.07
C ALA A 185 -11.57 13.00 -0.92
N SER A 186 -10.84 12.71 -2.00
CA SER A 186 -9.65 11.86 -1.97
C SER A 186 -8.56 12.45 -1.06
N ASN A 187 -8.32 13.77 -1.15
CA ASN A 187 -7.35 14.44 -0.28
C ASN A 187 -7.80 14.44 1.19
N THR A 188 -9.09 14.67 1.47
CA THR A 188 -9.63 14.60 2.83
C THR A 188 -9.47 13.22 3.43
N TRP A 189 -9.67 12.15 2.64
CA TRP A 189 -9.41 10.78 3.09
C TRP A 189 -7.95 10.57 3.50
N GLY A 190 -7.00 11.06 2.69
CA GLY A 190 -5.58 11.01 3.01
C GLY A 190 -5.22 11.79 4.28
N LEU A 191 -5.77 13.00 4.44
CA LEU A 191 -5.56 13.82 5.64
C LEU A 191 -6.18 13.20 6.89
N PHE A 192 -7.37 12.60 6.76
CA PHE A 192 -8.01 11.88 7.86
C PHE A 192 -7.12 10.71 8.35
N LEU A 193 -6.60 9.89 7.43
CA LEU A 193 -5.67 8.82 7.78
C LEU A 193 -4.36 9.37 8.38
N LEU A 194 -3.83 10.47 7.83
CA LEU A 194 -2.63 11.11 8.36
C LEU A 194 -2.84 11.54 9.81
N VAL A 195 -3.95 12.21 10.12
CA VAL A 195 -4.28 12.65 11.49
C VAL A 195 -4.36 11.46 12.45
N LEU A 196 -5.04 10.37 12.05
CA LEU A 196 -5.15 9.17 12.89
C LEU A 196 -3.80 8.48 13.12
N LEU A 197 -3.04 8.25 12.04
CA LEU A 197 -1.77 7.52 12.10
C LEU A 197 -0.68 8.34 12.80
N LEU A 198 -0.57 9.63 12.48
CA LEU A 198 0.38 10.54 13.11
C LEU A 198 0.03 10.76 14.59
N GLY A 199 -1.25 10.90 14.92
CA GLY A 199 -1.72 11.04 16.29
C GLY A 199 -1.32 9.85 17.16
N TYR A 200 -1.52 8.63 16.65
CA TYR A 200 -1.06 7.42 17.34
C TYR A 200 0.47 7.37 17.47
N ALA A 201 1.20 7.64 16.38
CA ALA A 201 2.66 7.57 16.36
C ALA A 201 3.31 8.57 17.33
N LEU A 202 2.77 9.80 17.44
CA LEU A 202 3.29 10.85 18.31
C LEU A 202 3.26 10.45 19.80
N VAL A 203 2.30 9.61 20.20
CA VAL A 203 2.15 9.12 21.58
C VAL A 203 2.86 7.79 21.78
N GLU A 204 2.62 6.83 20.89
CA GLU A 204 3.06 5.45 21.11
C GLU A 204 4.56 5.28 20.85
N VAL A 205 5.17 6.01 19.91
CA VAL A 205 6.62 5.88 19.63
C VAL A 205 7.46 6.32 20.84
N PRO A 206 7.29 7.52 21.42
CA PRO A 206 8.03 7.91 22.62
C PRO A 206 7.76 7.00 23.82
N ARG A 207 6.48 6.62 24.04
CA ARG A 207 6.10 5.69 25.11
C ARG A 207 6.79 4.33 24.95
N SER A 208 6.79 3.79 23.74
CA SER A 208 7.46 2.53 23.43
C SER A 208 8.97 2.63 23.70
N LEU A 209 9.63 3.72 23.28
CA LEU A 209 11.05 3.94 23.56
C LEU A 209 11.33 4.01 25.08
N TRP A 210 10.53 4.75 25.83
CA TRP A 210 10.65 4.85 27.28
C TRP A 210 10.46 3.49 27.97
N ASN A 211 9.41 2.76 27.61
CA ASN A 211 9.11 1.45 28.17
C ASN A 211 10.15 0.39 27.78
N ASN A 212 10.73 0.49 26.57
CA ASN A 212 11.80 -0.40 26.11
C ASN A 212 13.11 -0.20 26.89
N ALA A 213 13.28 0.93 27.60
CA ALA A 213 14.42 1.12 28.50
C ALA A 213 14.26 0.34 29.83
N ASN A 214 13.04 -0.02 30.23
CA ASN A 214 12.79 -0.78 31.45
C ASN A 214 12.76 -2.30 31.18
N ARG A 215 13.83 -2.99 31.55
CA ARG A 215 13.99 -4.43 31.32
C ARG A 215 12.86 -5.27 31.94
N SER A 216 12.45 -4.98 33.17
CA SER A 216 11.40 -5.74 33.86
C SER A 216 10.07 -5.64 33.12
N TYR A 217 9.72 -4.43 32.68
CA TYR A 217 8.52 -4.20 31.86
C TYR A 217 8.59 -4.96 30.53
N VAL A 218 9.72 -4.84 29.81
CA VAL A 218 9.92 -5.49 28.50
C VAL A 218 9.82 -7.00 28.62
N LEU A 219 10.41 -7.60 29.65
CA LEU A 219 10.36 -9.05 29.86
C LEU A 219 8.92 -9.52 30.09
N THR A 220 8.21 -8.93 31.06
CA THR A 220 6.82 -9.29 31.38
C THR A 220 5.91 -9.10 30.17
N HIS A 221 6.01 -7.96 29.48
CA HIS A 221 5.21 -7.68 28.29
C HIS A 221 5.54 -8.64 27.14
N SER A 222 6.82 -9.00 26.95
CA SER A 222 7.24 -9.95 25.92
C SER A 222 6.74 -11.37 26.20
N TYR A 223 6.71 -11.81 27.46
CA TYR A 223 6.11 -13.10 27.84
C TYR A 223 4.64 -13.19 27.43
N PHE A 224 3.84 -12.17 27.77
CA PHE A 224 2.44 -12.12 27.37
C PHE A 224 2.28 -12.06 25.84
N LYS A 225 3.12 -11.29 25.16
CA LYS A 225 3.07 -11.18 23.70
C LYS A 225 3.44 -12.49 22.99
N ILE A 226 4.45 -13.21 23.48
CA ILE A 226 4.84 -14.52 22.95
C ILE A 226 3.71 -15.53 23.16
N ALA A 227 3.10 -15.56 24.35
CA ALA A 227 1.96 -16.42 24.63
C ALA A 227 0.79 -16.15 23.68
N LYS A 228 0.48 -14.87 23.41
CA LYS A 228 -0.53 -14.49 22.44
C LYS A 228 -0.19 -14.96 21.02
N ILE A 229 1.01 -14.66 20.53
CA ILE A 229 1.44 -15.06 19.17
C ILE A 229 1.47 -16.59 19.03
N MET A 230 1.83 -17.32 20.09
CA MET A 230 1.76 -18.79 20.13
C MET A 230 0.31 -19.28 19.98
N SER A 231 -0.64 -18.66 20.69
CA SER A 231 -2.06 -18.97 20.54
C SER A 231 -2.54 -18.70 19.10
N ASP A 232 -2.21 -17.54 18.53
CA ASP A 232 -2.56 -17.18 17.15
C ASP A 232 -1.90 -18.16 16.15
N LYS A 233 -0.70 -18.66 16.45
CA LYS A 233 -0.02 -19.69 15.64
C LYS A 233 -0.76 -21.02 15.71
N CYS A 234 -1.14 -21.49 16.89
CA CYS A 234 -1.90 -22.74 17.02
C CYS A 234 -3.25 -22.68 16.30
N GLU A 235 -3.98 -21.56 16.39
CA GLU A 235 -5.23 -21.36 15.64
C GLU A 235 -4.99 -21.41 14.11
N ALA A 236 -3.88 -20.85 13.64
CA ALA A 236 -3.50 -20.91 12.23
C ALA A 236 -3.13 -22.33 11.78
N GLU A 237 -2.46 -23.12 12.62
CA GLU A 237 -2.15 -24.54 12.38
C GLU A 237 -3.43 -25.36 12.26
N GLU A 238 -4.37 -25.21 13.21
CA GLU A 238 -5.68 -25.87 13.19
C GLU A 238 -6.48 -25.51 11.93
N THR A 239 -6.53 -24.22 11.57
CA THR A 239 -7.21 -23.76 10.35
C THR A 239 -6.58 -24.37 9.09
N VAL A 240 -5.26 -24.56 9.05
CA VAL A 240 -4.60 -25.22 7.92
C VAL A 240 -4.97 -26.69 7.89
N ASP A 241 -4.99 -27.37 9.03
CA ASP A 241 -5.38 -28.77 9.13
C ASP A 241 -6.81 -29.04 8.63
N ASP A 242 -7.79 -28.23 9.03
CA ASP A 242 -9.18 -28.32 8.57
C ASP A 242 -9.30 -28.18 7.04
N VAL A 243 -8.54 -27.24 6.47
CA VAL A 243 -8.53 -26.97 5.04
C VAL A 243 -7.84 -28.10 4.28
N LEU A 244 -6.77 -28.68 4.85
CA LEU A 244 -6.07 -29.83 4.27
C LEU A 244 -6.90 -31.11 4.34
N GLU A 245 -7.70 -31.31 5.38
CA GLU A 245 -8.66 -32.41 5.46
C GLU A 245 -9.71 -32.31 4.34
N SER A 246 -10.27 -31.11 4.14
CA SER A 246 -11.18 -30.84 3.02
C SER A 246 -10.52 -31.08 1.66
N LEU A 247 -9.23 -30.75 1.52
CA LEU A 247 -8.45 -31.00 0.31
C LEU A 247 -8.19 -32.49 0.08
N HIS A 248 -7.89 -33.23 1.14
CA HIS A 248 -7.67 -34.67 1.07
C HIS A 248 -8.94 -35.41 0.65
N ALA A 249 -10.08 -35.06 1.24
CA ALA A 249 -11.38 -35.62 0.86
C ALA A 249 -11.68 -35.41 -0.63
N VAL A 250 -11.45 -34.19 -1.14
CA VAL A 250 -11.61 -33.88 -2.58
C VAL A 250 -10.62 -34.65 -3.45
N SER A 251 -9.38 -34.86 -2.96
CA SER A 251 -8.34 -35.58 -3.71
C SER A 251 -8.64 -37.07 -3.91
N ILE A 252 -9.39 -37.68 -2.98
CA ILE A 252 -9.83 -39.09 -3.09
C ILE A 252 -10.95 -39.22 -4.14
N VAL A 253 -11.87 -38.25 -4.18
CA VAL A 253 -13.05 -38.28 -5.07
C VAL A 253 -12.68 -38.00 -6.53
N ILE A 254 -11.74 -37.08 -6.78
CA ILE A 254 -11.35 -36.69 -8.15
C ILE A 254 -10.32 -37.66 -8.72
N LYS A 255 -10.75 -38.52 -9.66
CA LYS A 255 -9.87 -39.44 -10.37
C LYS A 255 -8.94 -38.71 -11.38
N PRO A 256 -7.76 -39.27 -11.70
CA PRO A 256 -6.81 -38.66 -12.66
C PRO A 256 -7.35 -38.44 -14.08
N SER A 257 -8.40 -39.15 -14.48
CA SER A 257 -9.04 -38.99 -15.80
C SER A 257 -10.00 -37.80 -15.88
N HIS A 258 -10.23 -37.10 -14.78
CA HIS A 258 -11.21 -36.03 -14.69
C HIS A 258 -10.61 -34.66 -15.06
N TYR A 259 -11.37 -33.84 -15.81
CA TYR A 259 -10.96 -32.48 -16.21
C TYR A 259 -10.55 -31.56 -15.03
N LEU A 260 -11.16 -31.73 -13.84
CA LEU A 260 -10.79 -30.96 -12.63
C LEU A 260 -9.48 -31.40 -11.99
N TYR A 261 -8.89 -32.52 -12.41
CA TYR A 261 -7.66 -33.05 -11.82
C TYR A 261 -6.48 -32.08 -11.99
N GLU A 262 -6.39 -31.36 -13.12
CA GLU A 262 -5.36 -30.34 -13.34
C GLU A 262 -5.46 -29.19 -12.33
N HIS A 263 -6.69 -28.78 -12.00
CA HIS A 263 -6.95 -27.76 -10.98
C HIS A 263 -6.62 -28.25 -9.57
N LEU A 264 -6.94 -29.50 -9.25
CA LEU A 264 -6.57 -30.13 -7.99
C LEU A 264 -5.04 -30.21 -7.83
N GLU A 265 -4.34 -30.65 -8.86
CA GLU A 265 -2.87 -30.74 -8.88
C GLU A 265 -2.23 -29.35 -8.66
N THR A 266 -2.80 -28.31 -9.26
CA THR A 266 -2.37 -26.92 -9.02
C THR A 266 -2.51 -26.50 -7.56
N ILE A 267 -3.54 -26.98 -6.84
CA ILE A 267 -3.69 -26.72 -5.40
C ILE A 267 -2.64 -27.51 -4.61
N LEU A 268 -2.48 -28.81 -4.90
CA LEU A 268 -1.56 -29.69 -4.18
C LEU A 268 -0.10 -29.21 -4.29
N GLN A 269 0.31 -28.69 -5.44
CA GLN A 269 1.65 -28.13 -5.64
C GLN A 269 1.95 -26.89 -4.78
N LYS A 270 0.94 -26.22 -4.24
CA LYS A 270 1.12 -25.07 -3.35
C LYS A 270 1.29 -25.46 -1.89
N VAL A 271 0.88 -26.66 -1.53
CA VAL A 271 1.00 -27.17 -0.16
C VAL A 271 2.47 -27.58 0.06
N PRO A 272 3.14 -27.09 1.13
CA PRO A 272 4.47 -27.56 1.51
C PRO A 272 4.52 -29.09 1.65
N ILE A 273 5.69 -29.68 1.37
CA ILE A 273 5.87 -31.13 1.34
C ILE A 273 5.57 -31.73 2.72
N GLU A 274 5.97 -31.05 3.80
CA GLU A 274 5.76 -31.52 5.17
C GLU A 274 4.26 -31.67 5.50
N LEU A 275 3.47 -30.68 5.09
CA LEU A 275 2.01 -30.67 5.30
C LEU A 275 1.31 -31.68 4.39
N ARG A 276 1.80 -31.86 3.16
CA ARG A 276 1.27 -32.85 2.22
C ARG A 276 1.49 -34.27 2.72
N ASP A 277 2.67 -34.56 3.27
CA ASP A 277 2.97 -35.87 3.85
C ASP A 277 2.13 -36.13 5.10
N GLY A 278 1.94 -35.11 5.94
CA GLY A 278 1.02 -35.19 7.08
C GLY A 278 -0.41 -35.51 6.65
N MET A 279 -0.90 -34.84 5.61
CA MET A 279 -2.21 -35.08 5.02
C MET A 279 -2.35 -36.52 4.51
N ASN A 280 -1.38 -37.03 3.73
CA ASN A 280 -1.42 -38.38 3.16
C ASN A 280 -1.33 -39.50 4.22
N ARG A 281 -0.75 -39.21 5.39
CA ARG A 281 -0.69 -40.16 6.52
C ARG A 281 -2.02 -40.30 7.26
N ARG A 282 -2.92 -39.30 7.15
CA ARG A 282 -4.24 -39.35 7.79
C ARG A 282 -5.13 -40.32 7.01
N GLN A 283 -5.57 -41.38 7.67
CA GLN A 283 -6.58 -42.29 7.13
C GLN A 283 -7.94 -41.57 7.16
N ILE A 284 -8.41 -41.12 6.00
CA ILE A 284 -9.78 -40.64 5.84
C ILE A 284 -10.61 -41.79 5.27
N THR A 285 -11.57 -42.29 6.05
CA THR A 285 -12.65 -43.13 5.54
C THR A 285 -13.69 -42.21 4.90
N VAL A 286 -13.57 -41.99 3.58
CA VAL A 286 -14.60 -41.29 2.81
C VAL A 286 -15.70 -42.30 2.51
N ASP A 287 -16.92 -42.04 2.96
CA ASP A 287 -18.10 -42.78 2.50
C ASP A 287 -18.33 -42.48 1.02
N GLU A 288 -17.88 -43.38 0.13
CA GLU A 288 -18.01 -43.27 -1.33
C GLU A 288 -19.46 -43.09 -1.81
N SER A 289 -20.44 -43.41 -0.97
CA SER A 289 -21.87 -43.33 -1.30
C SER A 289 -22.51 -41.95 -1.08
N ALA A 290 -21.82 -41.01 -0.43
CA ALA A 290 -22.38 -39.70 -0.04
C ALA A 290 -21.62 -38.47 -0.57
N SER A 291 -20.48 -38.66 -1.26
CA SER A 291 -19.67 -37.54 -1.76
C SER A 291 -20.04 -37.17 -3.20
N ASP A 292 -20.91 -36.17 -3.36
CA ASP A 292 -21.16 -35.53 -4.66
C ASP A 292 -19.85 -34.99 -5.26
N LEU A 293 -19.70 -35.13 -6.58
CA LEU A 293 -18.54 -34.61 -7.30
C LEU A 293 -18.44 -33.09 -7.08
N PRO A 294 -17.30 -32.56 -6.60
CA PRO A 294 -17.17 -31.15 -6.30
C PRO A 294 -17.23 -30.31 -7.57
N SER A 295 -18.02 -29.23 -7.51
CA SER A 295 -18.08 -28.23 -8.58
C SER A 295 -16.76 -27.46 -8.73
N GLU A 296 -16.52 -26.88 -9.91
CA GLU A 296 -15.38 -25.99 -10.15
C GLU A 296 -15.36 -24.80 -9.18
N LYS A 297 -16.53 -24.24 -8.83
CA LYS A 297 -16.66 -23.14 -7.88
C LYS A 297 -16.24 -23.54 -6.46
N SER A 298 -16.59 -24.74 -6.01
CA SER A 298 -16.12 -25.26 -4.71
C SER A 298 -14.61 -25.45 -4.70
N LEU A 299 -14.02 -25.90 -5.81
CA LEU A 299 -12.57 -26.07 -5.93
C LEU A 299 -11.83 -24.72 -5.92
N ILE A 300 -12.38 -23.70 -6.57
CA ILE A 300 -11.87 -22.32 -6.51
C ILE A 300 -11.94 -21.78 -5.08
N ARG A 301 -13.04 -22.03 -4.35
CA ARG A 301 -13.18 -21.62 -2.95
C ARG A 301 -12.16 -22.31 -2.06
N LEU A 302 -11.98 -23.62 -2.24
CA LEU A 302 -10.99 -24.41 -1.50
C LEU A 302 -9.56 -23.92 -1.79
N HIS A 303 -9.23 -23.67 -3.05
CA HIS A 303 -7.93 -23.08 -3.43
C HIS A 303 -7.70 -21.72 -2.77
N LYS A 304 -8.73 -20.86 -2.71
CA LYS A 304 -8.67 -19.56 -2.00
C LYS A 304 -8.42 -19.77 -0.50
N GLN A 305 -9.06 -20.75 0.12
CA GLN A 305 -8.86 -21.10 1.53
C GLN A 305 -7.44 -21.59 1.79
N VAL A 306 -6.92 -22.53 0.98
CA VAL A 306 -5.55 -23.04 1.08
C VAL A 306 -4.52 -21.91 0.97
N ILE A 307 -4.66 -21.00 -0.02
CA ILE A 307 -3.75 -19.86 -0.15
C ILE A 307 -3.78 -18.99 1.11
N LYS A 308 -4.98 -18.68 1.62
CA LYS A 308 -5.16 -17.78 2.76
C LYS A 308 -4.62 -18.41 4.05
N SER A 309 -4.95 -19.67 4.34
CA SER A 309 -4.53 -20.35 5.56
C SER A 309 -3.01 -20.53 5.59
N LEU A 310 -2.39 -20.94 4.48
CA LEU A 310 -0.93 -21.05 4.38
C LEU A 310 -0.22 -19.69 4.56
N GLN A 311 -0.77 -18.61 4.00
CA GLN A 311 -0.22 -17.26 4.20
C GLN A 311 -0.30 -16.81 5.66
N VAL A 312 -1.39 -17.15 6.35
CA VAL A 312 -1.57 -16.82 7.78
C VAL A 312 -0.61 -17.64 8.64
N LEU A 313 -0.50 -18.95 8.40
CA LEU A 313 0.44 -19.83 9.09
C LEU A 313 1.89 -19.34 8.94
N GLN A 314 2.34 -19.10 7.71
CA GLN A 314 3.70 -18.63 7.46
C GLN A 314 3.98 -17.28 8.17
N ARG A 315 2.97 -16.40 8.21
CA ARG A 315 3.07 -15.11 8.90
C ARG A 315 3.19 -15.30 10.41
N THR A 316 2.33 -16.10 11.04
CA THR A 316 2.33 -16.30 12.49
C THR A 316 3.59 -17.04 12.95
N GLU A 317 4.06 -18.03 12.19
CA GLU A 317 5.33 -18.71 12.43
C GLU A 317 6.53 -17.76 12.40
N THR A 318 6.60 -16.90 11.37
CA THR A 318 7.69 -15.91 11.25
C THR A 318 7.63 -14.88 12.37
N GLN A 319 6.43 -14.43 12.75
CA GLN A 319 6.27 -13.50 13.87
C GLN A 319 6.68 -14.14 15.20
N TYR A 320 6.35 -15.43 15.40
CA TYR A 320 6.75 -16.18 16.58
C TYR A 320 8.27 -16.34 16.66
N SER A 321 8.91 -16.78 15.57
CA SER A 321 10.36 -17.01 15.55
C SER A 321 11.16 -15.74 15.84
N ILE A 322 10.81 -14.62 15.19
CA ILE A 322 11.44 -13.31 15.43
C ILE A 322 11.23 -12.86 16.88
N MET A 323 10.03 -13.07 17.44
CA MET A 323 9.74 -12.63 18.81
C MET A 323 10.51 -13.47 19.84
N VAL A 324 10.65 -14.78 19.62
CA VAL A 324 11.44 -15.69 20.47
C VAL A 324 12.92 -15.35 20.41
N GLU A 325 13.48 -15.08 19.22
CA GLU A 325 14.87 -14.67 19.04
C GLU A 325 15.17 -13.33 19.73
N LYS A 326 14.25 -12.37 19.58
CA LYS A 326 14.37 -11.09 20.27
C LYS A 326 14.36 -11.30 21.79
N PHE A 327 13.45 -12.14 22.29
CA PHE A 327 13.34 -12.43 23.72
C PHE A 327 14.58 -13.14 24.29
N SER A 328 15.15 -14.11 23.57
CA SER A 328 16.37 -14.79 24.01
C SER A 328 17.53 -13.81 24.16
N THR A 329 17.66 -12.85 23.24
CA THR A 329 18.67 -11.78 23.30
C THR A 329 18.54 -10.94 24.59
N TRP A 330 17.33 -10.54 24.97
CA TRP A 330 17.08 -9.76 26.21
C TRP A 330 17.27 -10.56 27.51
N LYS A 331 17.26 -11.88 27.43
CA LYS A 331 17.51 -12.75 28.59
C LYS A 331 19.02 -12.93 28.84
N ILE A 332 19.84 -12.89 27.79
CA ILE A 332 21.29 -13.12 27.85
C ILE A 332 22.05 -11.89 28.35
N PHE A 333 21.65 -10.68 27.94
CA PHE A 333 22.16 -9.40 28.47
C PHE A 333 21.23 -8.90 29.56
#